data_AF-A0A2V6DD73-F1
#
_entry.id   AF-A0A2V6DD73-F1
#
_cell.length_a   1.000
_cell.length_b   1.000
_cell.length_c   1.000
_cell.angle_alpha   90.00
_cell.angle_beta   90.00
_cell.angle_gamma   90.00
#
_symmetry.space_group_name_H-M   'P 1'
#
loop_
_entity.id
_entity.type
_entity.pdbx_description
1 polymer ?
#
loop_
_entity_poly.entity_id
_entity_poly.type
_entity_poly.pdbx_seq_one_letter_code
_entity_poly.pdbx_strand_id
1 'polypeptide(L)' 'MKYWEIIADNLSKAGWSWGCVATVDRDGRTIFVADAHRDDGRRFVVHADDKFTAFLELQRAICLRLLSEQAKS' A
#
# COMPACT_ATOMS: atom_id res chain seq x y z
N MET A 1 -7.70 16.25 -7.65
CA MET A 1 -7.71 15.14 -6.68
C MET A 1 -6.80 14.06 -7.24
N LYS A 2 -5.70 13.73 -6.55
CA LYS A 2 -4.80 12.67 -7.03
C LYS A 2 -5.35 11.34 -6.53
N TYR A 3 -5.43 10.34 -7.40
CA TYR A 3 -6.11 9.07 -7.08
C TYR A 3 -5.50 8.36 -5.84
N TRP A 4 -4.18 8.47 -5.63
CA TRP A 4 -3.53 7.90 -4.44
C TRP A 4 -3.99 8.55 -3.11
N GLU A 5 -4.48 9.79 -3.12
CA GLU A 5 -5.03 10.45 -1.91
C GLU A 5 -6.32 9.78 -1.47
N ILE A 6 -7.15 9.33 -2.42
CA ILE A 6 -8.39 8.58 -2.15
C ILE A 6 -8.05 7.22 -1.54
N ILE A 7 -7.02 6.54 -2.07
CA ILE A 7 -6.58 5.24 -1.54
C ILE A 7 -6.05 5.42 -0.11
N ALA A 8 -5.19 6.39 0.12
CA ALA A 8 -4.66 6.74 1.43
C ALA A 8 -5.77 7.04 2.45
N ASP A 9 -6.76 7.86 2.09
CA ASP A 9 -7.90 8.18 2.93
C ASP A 9 -8.74 6.93 3.27
N ASN A 10 -8.98 6.06 2.29
CA ASN A 10 -9.67 4.79 2.51
C ASN A 10 -8.90 3.84 3.44
N LEU A 11 -7.57 3.79 3.33
CA LEU A 11 -6.72 3.01 4.24
C LEU A 11 -6.86 3.52 5.68
N SER A 12 -6.75 4.84 5.89
CA SER A 12 -6.96 5.47 7.20
C SER A 12 -8.35 5.17 7.76
N LYS A 13 -9.41 5.31 6.96
CA LYS A 13 -10.79 4.98 7.36
C LYS A 13 -10.97 3.51 7.73
N ALA A 14 -10.23 2.60 7.09
CA ALA A 14 -10.23 1.17 7.39
C ALA A 14 -9.30 0.79 8.57
N GLY A 15 -8.75 1.78 9.28
CA GLY A 15 -7.91 1.60 10.46
C GLY A 15 -6.45 1.28 10.14
N TRP A 16 -6.00 1.45 8.90
CA TRP A 16 -4.59 1.29 8.54
C TRP A 16 -3.82 2.59 8.75
N SER A 17 -2.66 2.48 9.38
CA SER A 17 -1.61 3.50 9.28
C SER A 17 -0.82 3.26 7.99
N TRP A 18 -0.48 4.32 7.27
CA TRP A 18 0.20 4.21 5.97
C TRP A 18 1.33 5.23 5.81
N GLY A 19 2.30 4.88 4.97
CA GLY A 19 3.43 5.72 4.62
C GLY A 19 3.81 5.54 3.14
N CYS A 20 4.47 6.55 2.57
CA CYS A 20 5.06 6.43 1.25
C CYS A 20 6.32 7.28 1.15
N VAL A 21 7.41 6.66 0.70
CA VAL A 21 8.70 7.32 0.46
C VAL A 21 9.14 7.12 -0.99
N ALA A 22 9.84 8.11 -1.53
CA ALA A 22 10.55 7.99 -2.80
C ALA A 22 12.02 7.69 -2.51
N THR A 23 12.60 6.73 -3.22
CA THR A 23 14.02 6.40 -3.17
C THR A 23 14.56 6.18 -4.57
N VAL A 24 15.88 6.16 -4.71
CA VAL A 24 16.55 5.89 -5.98
C VAL A 24 17.10 4.47 -5.95
N ASP A 25 16.88 3.71 -7.02
CA ASP A 25 17.45 2.36 -7.19
C ASP A 25 18.90 2.40 -7.72
N ARG A 26 19.50 1.21 -7.89
CA ARG A 26 20.86 1.05 -8.42
C ARG A 26 21.07 1.61 -9.82
N ASP A 27 20.01 1.74 -10.61
CA ASP A 27 20.05 2.21 -12.00
C ASP A 27 19.68 3.70 -12.09
N GLY A 28 19.54 4.39 -10.94
CA GLY A 28 19.22 5.81 -10.87
C GLY A 28 17.73 6.12 -11.04
N ARG A 29 16.84 5.12 -11.02
CA ARG A 29 15.40 5.32 -11.18
C ARG A 29 14.76 5.66 -9.85
N THR A 30 13.88 6.64 -9.86
CA THR A 30 13.01 6.91 -8.70
C THR A 30 11.98 5.80 -8.60
N ILE A 31 11.96 5.12 -7.45
CA ILE A 31 10.93 4.17 -7.07
C ILE A 31 10.19 4.66 -5.84
N PHE A 32 8.93 4.26 -5.70
CA PHE A 32 8.10 4.57 -4.56
C PHE A 32 7.88 3.32 -3.73
N VAL A 33 8.13 3.42 -2.43
CA VAL A 33 7.82 2.39 -1.45
C VAL A 33 6.62 2.87 -0.65
N ALA A 34 5.49 2.15 -0.77
CA ALA A 34 4.29 2.40 0.01
C ALA A 34 4.12 1.28 1.04
N ASP A 35 3.82 1.65 2.29
CA ASP A 35 3.57 0.70 3.36
C ASP A 35 2.22 0.97 4.04
N ALA A 36 1.62 -0.10 4.54
CA ALA A 36 0.47 -0.03 5.43
C ALA A 36 0.61 -1.05 6.57
N HIS A 37 0.29 -0.64 7.78
CA HIS A 37 0.32 -1.50 8.97
C HIS A 37 -0.87 -1.27 9.90
N ARG A 38 -1.15 -2.28 10.73
CA ARG A 38 -2.23 -2.30 11.72
C ARG A 38 -1.78 -2.94 13.03
N ASP A 39 -2.49 -2.62 14.10
CA ASP A 39 -2.22 -3.09 15.48
C ASP A 39 -2.36 -4.61 15.64
N ASP A 40 -3.04 -5.29 14.72
CA ASP A 40 -3.14 -6.74 14.67
C ASP A 40 -1.88 -7.42 14.12
N GLY A 41 -0.78 -6.69 13.98
CA GLY A 41 0.51 -7.17 13.51
C GLY A 41 0.60 -7.32 11.98
N ARG A 42 -0.44 -6.94 11.23
CA ARG A 42 -0.39 -6.99 9.76
C ARG A 42 0.44 -5.83 9.21
N ARG A 43 1.29 -6.15 8.23
CA ARG A 43 2.07 -5.16 7.49
C ARG A 43 2.16 -5.56 6.02
N PHE A 44 2.00 -4.57 5.14
CA PHE A 44 2.17 -4.69 3.71
C PHE A 44 3.16 -3.62 3.25
N VAL A 45 4.04 -4.00 2.33
CA VAL A 45 5.02 -3.11 1.71
C VAL A 45 5.05 -3.42 0.24
N VAL A 46 4.94 -2.38 -0.58
CA VAL A 46 4.93 -2.47 -2.04
C VAL A 46 5.91 -1.45 -2.60
N HIS A 47 6.63 -1.84 -3.65
CA HIS A 47 7.47 -0.96 -4.44
C HIS A 47 6.92 -0.85 -5.87
N ALA A 48 6.90 0.37 -6.43
CA ALA A 48 6.54 0.60 -7.83
C ALA A 48 7.29 1.80 -8.41
N ASP A 49 7.38 1.86 -9.74
CA ASP A 49 8.07 2.94 -10.46
C ASP A 49 7.32 4.28 -10.36
N ASP A 50 6.03 4.25 -10.00
CA ASP A 50 5.23 5.44 -9.76
C ASP A 50 4.42 5.35 -8.47
N LYS A 51 4.22 6.51 -7.84
CA LYS A 51 3.51 6.61 -6.55
C LYS A 51 2.09 6.07 -6.65
N PHE A 52 1.42 6.25 -7.77
CA PHE A 52 0.03 5.86 -7.90
C PHE A 52 -0.10 4.33 -7.93
N THR A 53 0.69 3.66 -8.75
CA THR A 53 0.79 2.20 -8.81
C THR A 53 1.20 1.60 -7.47
N ALA A 54 2.11 2.24 -6.72
CA ALA A 54 2.48 1.77 -5.39
C ALA A 54 1.26 1.69 -4.44
N PHE A 55 0.38 2.69 -4.45
CA PHE A 55 -0.85 2.69 -3.63
C PHE A 55 -1.91 1.71 -4.17
N LEU A 56 -2.06 1.60 -5.49
CA LEU A 56 -2.98 0.65 -6.12
C LEU A 56 -2.63 -0.80 -5.74
N GLU A 57 -1.36 -1.18 -5.88
CA GLU A 57 -0.88 -2.51 -5.54
C GLU A 57 -0.91 -2.77 -4.02
N LEU A 58 -0.67 -1.74 -3.20
CA LEU A 58 -0.84 -1.83 -1.74
C LEU A 58 -2.29 -2.14 -1.36
N GLN A 59 -3.25 -1.42 -1.94
CA GLN A 59 -4.68 -1.69 -1.73
C GLN A 59 -5.04 -3.10 -2.20
N ARG A 60 -4.55 -3.52 -3.37
CA ARG A 60 -4.78 -4.85 -3.92
C ARG A 60 -4.23 -5.96 -3.02
N ALA A 61 -3.02 -5.81 -2.49
CA ALA A 61 -2.40 -6.77 -1.58
C ALA A 61 -3.23 -6.94 -0.29
N ILE A 62 -3.71 -5.83 0.28
CA ILE A 62 -4.60 -5.84 1.46
C ILE A 62 -5.92 -6.55 1.13
N CYS A 63 -6.58 -6.19 0.02
CA CYS A 63 -7.84 -6.80 -0.39
C CYS A 63 -7.71 -8.30 -0.62
N LEU A 64 -6.67 -8.74 -1.35
CA LEU A 64 -6.41 -10.16 -1.60
C LEU A 64 -6.21 -10.93 -0.29
N ARG A 65 -5.44 -10.35 0.65
CA ARG A 65 -5.23 -11.00 1.95
C ARG A 65 -6.55 -11.15 2.71
N LEU A 66 -7.32 -10.08 2.84
CA LEU A 66 -8.59 -10.10 3.57
C LEU A 66 -9.57 -11.09 2.95
N LEU A 67 -9.71 -11.11 1.63
CA LEU A 67 -10.58 -12.07 0.92
C LEU A 67 -10.11 -13.51 1.12
N SER A 68 -8.79 -13.76 1.08
CA SER A 68 -8.24 -15.10 1.30
C SER A 68 -8.44 -15.64 2.72
N GLU A 69 -8.62 -14.75 3.70
CA GLU A 69 -8.90 -15.11 5.09
C GLU A 69 -10.38 -15.40 5.31
N GLN A 70 -11.27 -14.63 4.68
CA GLN A 70 -12.72 -14.90 4.71
C GLN A 70 -13.08 -16.22 4.01
N ALA A 71 -12.32 -16.64 3.00
CA ALA A 71 -12.54 -17.91 2.32
C ALA A 71 -12.09 -19.15 3.13
N LYS A 72 -11.40 -18.96 4.26
CA LYS A 72 -10.91 -20.04 5.14
C LYS A 72 -11.74 -20.24 6.40
N SER A 73 -12.74 -19.37 6.65
CA SER A 73 -13.72 -19.50 7.74
C SER A 73 -15.01 -20.15 7.25
#